data_AF-A0A7J7KCL6-F1
#
_entry.id   AF-A0A7J7KCL6-F1
#
_cell.length_a   1.000
_cell.length_b   1.000
_cell.length_c   1.000
_cell.angle_alpha   90.00
_cell.angle_beta   90.00
_cell.angle_gamma   90.00
#
_symmetry.space_group_name_H-M   'P 1'
#
loop_
_entity.id
_entity.type
_entity.pdbx_description
1 polymer ?
#
loop_
_entity_poly.entity_id
_entity_poly.type
_entity_poly.pdbx_seq_one_letter_code
_entity_poly.pdbx_strand_id
1 'polypeptide(L)'
;MMLRPLMAAPVFLSIFYGLRGMTSLPVQSLMTGGGAWFVDLTVPDPYFILPAMSATTIFVVTKTGAEGASTTHLPPLMKKIFNVLPIIIFGVTSFQPSALALYWSTSNIISLVFSKIFETNFMKKTFNIPDKVDHPPDATPPSPFTSSFQDFSKLKQLMHEMEDRKSVGALKFKADKTKQSDSKKK
;
A
#
# COMPACT_ATOMS: atom_id res chain seq x y z
N MET A 1 -11.00 -13.08 -5.37
CA MET A 1 -9.64 -12.60 -5.00
C MET A 1 -9.57 -11.80 -3.69
N MET A 2 -10.66 -11.19 -3.17
CA MET A 2 -10.59 -10.32 -1.97
C MET A 2 -10.69 -11.02 -0.61
N LEU A 3 -10.90 -12.34 -0.56
CA LEU A 3 -11.03 -13.09 0.70
C LEU A 3 -9.68 -13.24 1.44
N ARG A 4 -8.58 -13.34 0.70
CA ARG A 4 -7.22 -13.53 1.24
C ARG A 4 -6.82 -12.44 2.26
N PRO A 5 -6.93 -11.14 1.94
CA PRO A 5 -6.58 -10.09 2.90
C PRO A 5 -7.50 -10.03 4.12
N LEU A 6 -8.79 -10.38 3.99
CA LEU A 6 -9.72 -10.38 5.13
C LEU A 6 -9.38 -11.48 6.14
N MET A 7 -8.90 -12.63 5.66
CA MET A 7 -8.44 -13.73 6.52
C MET A 7 -7.08 -13.43 7.18
N ALA A 8 -6.20 -12.68 6.52
CA ALA A 8 -4.87 -12.35 7.05
C ALA A 8 -4.93 -11.22 8.12
N ALA A 9 -5.94 -10.36 8.07
CA ALA A 9 -6.05 -9.21 8.96
C ALA A 9 -6.10 -9.57 10.46
N PRO A 10 -6.87 -10.57 10.94
CA PRO A 10 -6.86 -10.98 12.35
C PRO A 10 -5.49 -11.45 12.84
N VAL A 11 -4.79 -12.24 12.02
CA VAL A 11 -3.45 -12.74 12.35
C VAL A 11 -2.47 -11.58 12.44
N PHE A 12 -2.48 -10.67 11.46
CA PHE A 12 -1.66 -9.47 11.47
C PHE A 12 -1.90 -8.61 12.72
N LEU A 13 -3.17 -8.32 13.03
CA LEU A 13 -3.52 -7.50 14.20
C LEU A 13 -3.08 -8.18 15.51
N SER A 14 -3.25 -9.51 15.62
CA SER A 14 -2.83 -10.24 16.82
C SER A 14 -1.32 -10.15 17.07
N ILE A 15 -0.50 -10.35 16.03
CA ILE A 15 0.95 -10.28 16.13
C ILE A 15 1.41 -8.84 16.35
N PHE A 16 0.82 -7.88 15.64
CA PHE A 16 1.16 -6.47 15.78
C PHE A 16 0.87 -5.93 17.19
N TYR A 17 -0.35 -6.14 17.70
CA TYR A 17 -0.70 -5.70 19.06
C TYR A 17 0.02 -6.50 20.13
N GLY A 18 0.26 -7.80 19.91
CA GLY A 18 1.05 -8.64 20.81
C GLY A 18 2.48 -8.14 20.94
N LEU A 19 3.19 -7.98 19.82
CA LEU A 19 4.56 -7.45 19.80
C LEU A 19 4.62 -6.04 20.38
N ARG A 20 3.73 -5.15 19.95
CA ARG A 20 3.67 -3.78 20.46
C ARG A 20 3.42 -3.74 21.96
N GLY A 21 2.51 -4.59 22.45
CA GLY A 21 2.23 -4.78 23.87
C GLY A 21 3.46 -5.20 24.65
N MET A 22 4.18 -6.23 24.19
CA MET A 22 5.42 -6.72 24.81
C MET A 22 6.57 -5.71 24.76
N THR A 23 6.62 -4.84 23.75
CA THR A 23 7.61 -3.75 23.72
C THR A 23 7.21 -2.58 24.61
N SER A 24 5.91 -2.34 24.81
CA SER A 24 5.39 -1.25 25.65
C SER A 24 5.45 -1.55 27.15
N LEU A 25 5.31 -2.83 27.51
CA LEU A 25 5.59 -3.38 28.83
C LEU A 25 6.90 -4.16 28.69
N PRO A 26 8.07 -3.49 28.72
CA PRO A 26 9.31 -4.05 28.24
C PRO A 26 9.63 -5.35 28.97
N VAL A 27 9.35 -6.46 28.29
CA VAL A 27 9.63 -7.78 28.83
C VAL A 27 11.14 -7.92 28.87
N GLN A 28 11.68 -8.35 30.01
CA GLN A 28 13.12 -8.42 30.23
C GLN A 28 13.84 -9.25 29.16
N SER A 29 13.16 -10.28 28.64
CA SER A 29 13.59 -11.12 27.53
C SER A 29 13.75 -10.38 26.20
N LEU A 30 12.98 -9.31 25.95
CA LEU A 30 13.13 -8.47 24.75
C LEU A 30 14.21 -7.41 24.90
N MET A 31 14.47 -6.96 26.12
CA MET A 31 15.54 -5.98 26.39
C MET A 31 16.95 -6.56 26.26
N THR A 32 17.08 -7.88 26.45
CA THR A 32 18.37 -8.59 26.42
C THR A 32 18.44 -9.70 25.38
N GLY A 33 17.31 -10.04 24.75
CA GLY A 33 17.20 -11.12 23.76
C GLY A 33 17.64 -10.72 22.36
N GLY A 34 18.15 -9.51 22.19
CA GLY A 34 18.71 -9.07 20.93
C GLY A 34 20.05 -9.70 20.58
N GLY A 35 20.36 -9.68 19.28
CA GLY A 35 21.53 -10.31 18.70
C GLY A 35 22.60 -9.32 18.25
N ALA A 36 23.21 -9.64 17.10
CA ALA A 36 24.45 -9.06 16.58
C ALA A 36 24.61 -7.53 16.71
N TRP A 37 23.62 -6.72 16.32
CA TRP A 37 23.72 -5.25 16.35
C TRP A 37 22.53 -4.55 17.03
N PHE A 38 21.54 -5.31 17.50
CA PHE A 38 20.38 -4.82 18.23
C PHE A 38 20.24 -5.69 19.48
N VAL A 39 20.58 -5.16 20.65
CA VAL A 39 20.52 -5.90 21.93
C VAL A 39 19.16 -5.75 22.60
N ASP A 40 18.57 -4.57 22.46
CA ASP A 40 17.25 -4.24 23.00
C ASP A 40 16.22 -4.17 21.86
N LEU A 41 15.25 -5.09 21.87
CA LEU A 41 14.18 -5.16 20.89
C LEU A 41 13.04 -4.16 21.14
N THR A 42 13.01 -3.54 22.32
CA THR A 42 11.94 -2.64 22.76
C THR A 42 12.14 -1.22 22.23
N VAL A 43 13.39 -0.86 21.91
CA VAL A 43 13.76 0.43 21.32
C VAL A 43 13.84 0.35 19.79
N PRO A 44 13.72 1.49 19.09
CA PRO A 44 14.02 1.57 17.65
C PRO A 44 15.45 1.12 17.35
N ASP A 45 15.67 0.51 16.19
CA ASP A 45 16.99 0.03 15.77
C ASP A 45 17.98 1.21 15.63
N PRO A 46 19.04 1.28 16.46
CA PRO A 46 19.99 2.40 16.42
C PRO A 46 20.76 2.50 15.11
N TYR A 47 20.87 1.41 14.35
CA TYR A 47 21.61 1.37 13.08
C TYR A 47 20.69 1.37 11.85
N PHE A 48 19.37 1.35 12.02
CA PHE A 48 18.37 1.28 10.94
C PHE A 48 18.57 0.13 9.93
N ILE A 49 19.33 -0.90 10.30
CA ILE A 49 19.64 -2.04 9.44
C ILE A 49 18.39 -2.91 9.25
N LEU A 50 17.62 -3.15 10.32
CA LEU A 50 16.39 -3.95 10.26
C LEU A 50 15.31 -3.29 9.39
N PRO A 51 14.96 -2.00 9.59
CA PRO A 51 14.07 -1.29 8.66
C PRO A 51 14.57 -1.32 7.21
N ALA A 52 15.87 -1.13 6.98
CA ALA A 52 16.45 -1.12 5.64
C ALA A 52 16.35 -2.49 4.97
N MET A 53 16.61 -3.57 5.71
CA MET A 53 16.42 -4.93 5.22
C MET A 53 14.97 -5.16 4.86
N SER A 54 14.03 -4.92 5.77
CA SER A 54 12.59 -5.09 5.52
C SER A 54 12.13 -4.37 4.24
N ALA A 55 12.49 -3.10 4.07
CA ALA A 55 12.14 -2.32 2.89
C ALA A 55 12.75 -2.91 1.60
N THR A 56 14.01 -3.34 1.67
CA THR A 56 14.69 -4.01 0.54
C THR A 56 13.99 -5.32 0.18
N THR A 57 13.62 -6.12 1.17
CA THR A 57 12.94 -7.41 0.93
C THR A 57 11.57 -7.20 0.30
N ILE A 58 10.80 -6.20 0.75
CA ILE A 58 9.51 -5.83 0.15
C ILE A 58 9.68 -5.35 -1.30
N PHE A 59 10.72 -4.57 -1.58
CA PHE A 59 11.07 -4.18 -2.95
C PHE A 59 11.37 -5.40 -3.83
N VAL A 60 12.09 -6.39 -3.29
CA VAL A 60 12.34 -7.65 -4.01
C VAL A 60 11.04 -8.45 -4.21
N VAL A 61 10.19 -8.58 -3.19
CA VAL A 61 8.90 -9.29 -3.28
C VAL A 61 8.01 -8.67 -4.37
N THR A 62 7.84 -7.35 -4.36
CA THR A 62 7.02 -6.62 -5.35
C THR A 62 7.59 -6.68 -6.77
N LYS A 63 8.92 -6.70 -6.91
CA LYS A 63 9.58 -6.83 -8.22
C LYS A 63 9.54 -8.26 -8.78
N THR A 64 9.70 -9.26 -7.92
CA THR A 64 9.65 -10.68 -8.30
C THR A 64 8.21 -11.18 -8.45
N GLY A 65 7.23 -10.42 -7.91
CA GLY A 65 5.84 -10.86 -7.84
C GLY A 65 5.61 -12.01 -6.87
N ALA A 66 6.54 -12.21 -5.93
CA ALA A 66 6.38 -13.18 -4.86
C ALA A 66 5.11 -12.87 -4.06
N GLU A 67 4.48 -13.90 -3.50
CA GLU A 67 3.20 -13.80 -2.76
C GLU A 67 2.00 -13.25 -3.56
N GLY A 68 2.13 -13.10 -4.88
CA GLY A 68 1.08 -12.52 -5.73
C GLY A 68 1.08 -11.00 -5.77
N ALA A 69 2.11 -10.34 -5.24
CA ALA A 69 2.29 -8.88 -5.26
C ALA A 69 2.94 -8.38 -6.57
N SER A 70 2.60 -8.99 -7.71
CA SER A 70 3.16 -8.59 -9.01
C SER A 70 2.65 -7.21 -9.42
N THR A 71 3.58 -6.27 -9.57
CA THR A 71 3.28 -4.91 -10.09
C THR A 71 3.27 -4.86 -11.63
N THR A 72 3.57 -5.97 -12.31
CA THR A 72 3.78 -6.06 -13.77
C THR A 72 2.57 -5.58 -14.57
N HIS A 73 1.36 -5.88 -14.10
CA HIS A 73 0.11 -5.53 -14.80
C HIS A 73 -0.54 -4.22 -14.31
N LEU A 74 0.11 -3.50 -13.39
CA LEU A 74 -0.44 -2.26 -12.85
C LEU A 74 -0.27 -1.08 -13.83
N PRO A 75 -1.20 -0.11 -13.84
CA PRO A 75 -1.05 1.14 -14.58
C PRO A 75 0.25 1.88 -14.18
N PRO A 76 0.86 2.69 -15.07
CA PRO A 76 2.14 3.36 -14.82
C PRO A 76 2.16 4.22 -13.53
N LEU A 77 1.04 4.85 -13.20
CA LEU A 77 0.88 5.62 -11.96
C LEU A 77 0.98 4.72 -10.72
N MET A 78 0.27 3.59 -10.71
CA MET A 78 0.32 2.63 -9.60
C MET A 78 1.70 2.00 -9.46
N LYS A 79 2.36 1.64 -10.57
CA LYS A 79 3.74 1.14 -10.55
C LYS A 79 4.70 2.11 -9.84
N LYS A 80 4.59 3.42 -10.12
CA LYS A 80 5.38 4.44 -9.41
C LYS A 80 5.09 4.46 -7.91
N ILE A 81 3.81 4.38 -7.52
CA ILE A 81 3.42 4.33 -6.10
C ILE A 81 4.02 3.11 -5.40
N PHE A 82 3.91 1.91 -5.99
CA PHE A 82 4.47 0.68 -5.43
C PHE A 82 6.01 0.69 -5.37
N ASN A 83 6.69 1.41 -6.27
CA ASN A 83 8.14 1.59 -6.19
C ASN A 83 8.58 2.55 -5.08
N VAL A 84 7.74 3.53 -4.73
CA VAL A 84 8.00 4.48 -3.63
C VAL A 84 7.58 3.90 -2.27
N LEU A 85 6.64 2.96 -2.27
CA LEU A 85 6.10 2.34 -1.05
C LEU A 85 7.18 1.77 -0.11
N PRO A 86 8.21 1.05 -0.56
CA PRO A 86 9.29 0.57 0.32
C PRO A 86 10.02 1.69 1.06
N ILE A 87 10.17 2.87 0.45
CA ILE A 87 10.83 4.03 1.06
C ILE A 87 9.95 4.60 2.18
N ILE A 88 8.64 4.66 1.95
CA ILE A 88 7.68 5.09 2.98
C ILE A 88 7.66 4.09 4.13
N ILE A 89 7.62 2.79 3.82
CA ILE A 89 7.66 1.72 4.82
C ILE A 89 8.96 1.77 5.63
N PHE A 90 10.10 2.03 4.98
CA PHE A 90 11.36 2.26 5.68
C PHE A 90 11.22 3.39 6.71
N GLY A 91 10.75 4.57 6.28
CA GLY A 91 10.56 5.71 7.18
C GLY A 91 9.65 5.40 8.36
N VAL A 92 8.51 4.74 8.12
CA VAL A 92 7.57 4.37 9.19
C VAL A 92 8.19 3.34 10.15
N THR A 93 8.86 2.33 9.60
CA THR A 93 9.45 1.23 10.39
C THR A 93 10.63 1.70 11.23
N SER A 94 11.36 2.73 10.78
CA SER A 94 12.45 3.35 11.52
C SER A 94 12.03 3.98 12.86
N PHE A 95 10.76 4.36 13.01
CA PHE A 95 10.22 4.87 14.28
C PHE A 95 9.55 3.79 15.15
N GLN A 96 9.43 2.56 14.66
CA GLN A 96 8.82 1.47 15.41
C GLN A 96 9.87 0.70 16.23
N PRO A 97 9.46 -0.01 17.29
CA PRO A 97 10.35 -0.91 18.02
C PRO A 97 11.01 -1.92 17.09
N SER A 98 12.30 -2.20 17.32
CA SER A 98 13.07 -3.12 16.48
C SER A 98 12.49 -4.55 16.46
N ALA A 99 11.72 -4.95 17.48
CA ALA A 99 10.92 -6.18 17.45
C ALA A 99 9.98 -6.29 16.24
N LEU A 100 9.30 -5.19 15.88
CA LEU A 100 8.39 -5.17 14.73
C LEU A 100 9.17 -5.21 13.41
N ALA A 101 10.28 -4.48 13.34
CA ALA A 101 11.17 -4.48 12.18
C ALA A 101 11.79 -5.86 11.93
N LEU A 102 12.16 -6.57 13.00
CA LEU A 102 12.68 -7.93 12.94
C LEU A 102 11.62 -8.93 12.47
N TYR A 103 10.40 -8.83 12.98
CA TYR A 103 9.26 -9.62 12.52
C TYR A 103 9.03 -9.45 11.02
N TRP A 104 8.94 -8.21 10.54
CA TRP A 104 8.74 -7.95 9.12
C TRP A 104 9.89 -8.46 8.26
N SER A 105 11.14 -8.21 8.68
CA SER A 105 12.33 -8.69 7.95
C SER A 105 12.32 -10.21 7.83
N THR A 106 12.11 -10.90 8.94
CA THR A 106 12.12 -12.38 8.99
C THR A 106 10.98 -12.96 8.17
N SER A 107 9.77 -12.41 8.30
CA SER A 107 8.60 -12.83 7.52
C SER A 107 8.87 -12.72 6.01
N ASN A 108 9.34 -11.54 5.55
CA ASN A 108 9.64 -11.33 4.14
C ASN A 108 10.75 -12.26 3.62
N ILE A 109 11.79 -12.52 4.44
CA ILE A 109 12.89 -13.44 4.06
C ILE A 109 12.35 -14.87 3.94
N ILE A 110 11.60 -15.34 4.93
CA ILE A 110 10.99 -16.68 4.89
C ILE A 110 10.11 -16.79 3.64
N SER A 111 9.23 -15.82 3.39
CA SER A 111 8.37 -15.82 2.21
C SER A 111 9.14 -15.87 0.89
N LEU A 112 10.25 -15.13 0.77
CA LEU A 112 11.12 -15.21 -0.41
C LEU A 112 11.79 -16.57 -0.55
N VAL A 113 12.29 -17.14 0.54
CA VAL A 113 12.91 -18.47 0.56
C VAL A 113 11.89 -19.52 0.14
N PHE A 114 10.70 -19.52 0.74
CA PHE A 114 9.59 -20.38 0.33
C PHE A 114 9.26 -20.18 -1.15
N SER A 115 9.06 -18.95 -1.60
CA SER A 115 8.75 -18.66 -3.01
C SER A 115 9.82 -19.20 -3.96
N LYS A 116 11.11 -19.04 -3.63
CA LYS A 116 12.24 -19.54 -4.44
C LYS A 116 12.33 -21.06 -4.44
N ILE A 117 12.12 -21.69 -3.29
CA ILE A 117 12.10 -23.14 -3.13
C ILE A 117 11.00 -23.74 -4.02
N PHE A 118 9.80 -23.16 -4.02
CA PHE A 118 8.68 -23.59 -4.87
C PHE A 118 8.85 -23.25 -6.35
N GLU A 119 9.57 -22.17 -6.68
CA GLU A 119 9.92 -21.82 -8.07
C GLU A 119 10.97 -22.76 -8.69
N THR A 120 11.68 -23.54 -7.88
CA THR A 120 12.75 -24.41 -8.34
C THR A 120 12.21 -25.57 -9.19
N ASN A 121 12.90 -25.87 -10.30
CA ASN A 121 12.48 -26.89 -11.29
C ASN A 121 12.19 -28.28 -10.69
N PHE A 122 12.80 -28.60 -9.55
CA PHE A 122 12.56 -29.84 -8.80
C PHE A 122 11.10 -29.98 -8.33
N MET A 123 10.51 -28.92 -7.76
CA MET A 123 9.11 -28.94 -7.31
C MET A 123 8.14 -28.82 -8.48
N LYS A 124 8.46 -28.02 -9.50
CA LYS A 124 7.65 -27.91 -10.72
C LYS A 124 7.50 -29.26 -11.43
N LYS A 125 8.58 -30.05 -11.49
CA LYS A 125 8.59 -31.38 -12.11
C LYS A 125 7.91 -32.46 -11.25
N THR A 126 7.99 -32.34 -9.92
CA THR A 126 7.35 -33.29 -8.98
C THR A 126 5.84 -33.04 -8.83
N PHE A 127 5.41 -31.77 -8.86
CA PHE A 127 4.00 -31.38 -8.73
C PHE A 127 3.29 -31.05 -10.04
N ASN A 128 3.95 -31.23 -11.20
CA ASN A 128 3.40 -30.98 -12.53
C ASN A 128 2.68 -29.61 -12.62
N ILE A 129 3.30 -28.58 -12.04
CA ILE A 129 2.71 -27.24 -11.95
C ILE A 129 2.78 -26.61 -13.35
N PRO A 130 1.63 -26.29 -13.99
CA PRO A 130 1.62 -25.62 -15.28
C PRO A 130 2.41 -24.32 -15.21
N ASP A 131 3.18 -24.01 -16.25
CA ASP A 131 3.89 -22.73 -16.36
C ASP A 131 2.91 -21.57 -16.17
N LYS A 132 3.39 -20.53 -15.49
CA LYS A 132 2.60 -19.33 -15.18
C LYS A 132 2.10 -18.72 -16.50
N VAL A 133 0.85 -18.97 -16.84
CA VAL A 133 0.18 -18.39 -18.02
C VAL A 133 0.02 -16.89 -17.76
N ASP A 134 0.79 -16.07 -18.47
CA ASP A 134 0.58 -14.62 -18.50
C ASP A 134 -0.74 -14.34 -19.23
N HIS A 135 -1.80 -14.09 -18.46
CA HIS A 135 -3.06 -13.67 -19.05
C HIS A 135 -2.88 -12.32 -19.76
N PRO A 136 -3.33 -12.18 -21.03
CA PRO A 136 -3.32 -10.92 -21.74
C PRO A 136 -4.03 -9.81 -20.92
N PRO A 137 -3.49 -8.58 -20.88
CA PRO A 137 -4.01 -7.49 -20.03
C PRO A 137 -5.46 -7.08 -20.28
N ASP A 138 -6.08 -7.51 -21.39
CA ASP A 138 -7.36 -6.99 -21.86
C ASP A 138 -8.61 -7.61 -21.21
N ALA A 139 -8.47 -8.64 -20.35
CA ALA A 139 -9.61 -9.40 -19.83
C ALA A 139 -9.92 -9.19 -18.33
N THR A 140 -9.20 -8.33 -17.62
CA THR A 140 -9.53 -8.06 -16.20
C THR A 140 -10.31 -6.75 -16.06
N PRO A 141 -11.53 -6.77 -15.51
CA PRO A 141 -12.25 -5.53 -15.20
C PRO A 141 -11.38 -4.65 -14.30
N PRO A 142 -11.42 -3.33 -14.47
CA PRO A 142 -10.64 -2.41 -13.64
C PRO A 142 -10.90 -2.71 -12.16
N SER A 143 -9.83 -2.83 -11.38
CA SER A 143 -9.92 -3.07 -9.93
C SER A 143 -10.93 -2.09 -9.32
N PRO A 144 -11.81 -2.52 -8.39
CA PRO A 144 -12.82 -1.66 -7.76
C PRO A 144 -12.27 -0.33 -7.22
N PHE A 145 -11.00 -0.32 -6.83
CA PHE A 145 -10.31 0.88 -6.38
C PHE A 145 -10.04 1.88 -7.52
N THR A 146 -9.70 1.42 -8.72
CA THR A 146 -9.39 2.28 -9.87
C THR A 146 -10.63 2.94 -10.46
N SER A 147 -11.78 2.26 -10.47
CA SER A 147 -13.06 2.86 -10.84
C SER A 147 -13.45 3.97 -9.87
N SER A 148 -13.25 3.78 -8.56
CA SER A 148 -13.52 4.83 -7.58
C SER A 148 -12.67 6.09 -7.80
N PHE A 149 -11.40 5.95 -8.18
CA PHE A 149 -10.58 7.12 -8.54
C PHE A 149 -11.07 7.84 -9.79
N GLN A 150 -11.56 7.11 -10.79
CA GLN A 150 -12.17 7.72 -11.97
C GLN A 150 -13.47 8.45 -11.61
N ASP A 151 -14.29 7.89 -10.73
CA ASP A 151 -15.52 8.53 -10.26
C ASP A 151 -15.24 9.83 -9.51
N PHE A 152 -14.21 9.85 -8.65
CA PHE A 152 -13.74 11.08 -8.01
C PHE A 152 -13.28 12.14 -9.02
N SER A 153 -12.60 11.74 -10.10
CA SER A 153 -12.15 12.67 -11.14
C SER A 153 -13.31 13.28 -11.93
N LYS A 154 -14.31 12.46 -12.30
CA LYS A 154 -15.54 12.91 -12.98
C LYS A 154 -16.36 13.81 -12.07
N LEU A 155 -16.49 13.47 -10.78
CA LEU A 155 -17.17 14.31 -9.80
C LEU A 155 -16.47 15.67 -9.66
N LYS A 156 -15.14 15.72 -9.67
CA LYS A 156 -14.39 16.98 -9.66
C LYS A 156 -14.65 17.83 -10.91
N GLN A 157 -14.72 17.21 -12.09
CA GLN A 157 -15.06 17.91 -13.34
C GLN A 157 -16.51 18.45 -13.31
N LEU A 158 -17.45 17.64 -12.84
CA LEU A 158 -18.84 18.05 -12.67
C LEU A 158 -18.98 19.20 -11.65
N MET A 159 -18.21 19.17 -10.55
CA MET A 159 -18.18 20.28 -9.59
C MET A 159 -17.64 21.57 -10.24
N HIS A 160 -16.57 21.48 -11.03
CA HIS A 160 -16.04 22.63 -11.78
C HIS A 160 -17.06 23.20 -12.77
N GLU A 161 -17.75 22.33 -13.53
CA GLU A 161 -18.76 22.77 -14.48
C GLU A 161 -20.00 23.37 -13.78
N MET A 162 -20.40 22.83 -12.64
CA MET A 162 -21.49 23.38 -11.83
C MET A 162 -21.14 24.74 -11.23
N GLU A 163 -19.87 24.97 -10.88
CA GLU A 163 -19.37 26.25 -10.40
C GLU A 163 -19.36 27.32 -11.51
N ASP A 164 -18.93 26.95 -12.72
CA ASP A 164 -18.99 27.81 -13.90
C ASP A 164 -20.44 28.12 -14.31
N ARG A 165 -21.35 27.13 -14.26
CA ARG A 165 -22.78 27.36 -14.55
C ARG A 165 -23.45 28.25 -13.51
N LYS A 166 -23.09 28.12 -12.22
CA LYS A 166 -23.61 29.00 -11.15
C LYS A 166 -23.09 30.43 -11.28
N SER A 167 -21.82 30.63 -11.61
CA SER A 167 -21.24 31.97 -11.81
C SER A 167 -21.88 32.68 -13.01
N VAL A 168 -22.07 31.98 -14.14
CA VAL A 168 -22.76 32.51 -15.33
C VAL A 168 -24.24 32.80 -15.05
N GLY A 169 -24.93 31.93 -14.30
CA GLY A 169 -26.31 32.13 -13.87
C GLY A 169 -26.49 33.36 -12.96
N ALA A 170 -25.57 33.55 -12.00
CA ALA A 170 -25.57 34.71 -11.11
C ALA A 170 -25.30 36.03 -11.85
N LEU A 171 -24.42 36.00 -12.85
CA LEU A 171 -24.14 37.16 -13.72
C LEU A 171 -25.36 37.53 -14.57
N LYS A 172 -26.06 36.54 -15.16
CA LYS A 172 -27.30 36.79 -15.92
C LYS A 172 -28.42 37.33 -15.03
N PHE A 173 -28.59 36.76 -13.83
CA PHE A 173 -29.60 37.22 -12.87
C PHE A 173 -29.33 38.66 -12.40
N LYS A 174 -28.06 39.02 -12.19
CA LYS A 174 -27.68 40.39 -11.83
C LYS A 174 -27.91 41.35 -13.00
N ALA A 175 -27.57 40.96 -14.22
CA ALA A 175 -27.80 41.75 -15.44
C ALA A 175 -29.30 42.00 -15.71
N ASP A 176 -30.16 40.99 -15.51
CA ASP A 176 -31.60 41.15 -15.65
C ASP A 176 -32.19 42.06 -14.58
N LYS A 177 -31.74 41.95 -13.31
CA LYS A 177 -32.15 42.89 -12.26
C LYS A 177 -31.70 44.33 -12.53
N THR A 178 -30.52 44.54 -13.09
CA THR A 178 -30.06 45.89 -13.48
C THR A 178 -30.93 46.47 -14.60
N LYS A 179 -31.26 45.68 -15.64
CA LYS A 179 -32.19 46.10 -16.70
C LYS A 179 -33.61 46.39 -16.19
N GLN A 180 -34.09 45.60 -15.23
CA GLN A 180 -35.42 45.78 -14.64
C GLN A 180 -35.48 46.99 -13.69
N SER A 181 -34.38 47.34 -13.04
CA SER A 181 -34.22 48.55 -12.22
C SER A 181 -34.20 49.82 -13.08
N ASP A 182 -33.51 49.80 -14.22
CA ASP A 182 -33.43 50.96 -15.12
C ASP A 182 -34.76 51.21 -15.87
N SER A 183 -35.53 50.16 -16.16
CA SER A 183 -36.85 50.30 -16.78
C SER A 183 -37.93 50.85 -15.83
N LYS A 184 -37.71 50.83 -14.51
CA LYS A 184 -38.68 51.33 -13.50
C LYS A 184 -38.40 52.78 -13.07
N LYS A 185 -37.37 53.41 -13.65
CA LYS A 185 -36.91 54.78 -13.34
C LYS A 185 -37.18 55.79 -14.47
N LYS A 186 -37.89 55.37 -15.52
CA LYS A 186 -38.54 56.21 -16.54
C LYS A 186 -40.05 56.19 -16.30
#